data_AF-A0A349KK98-F1
#
_entry.id   AF-A0A349KK98-F1
#
_cell.length_a   1.000
_cell.length_b   1.000
_cell.length_c   1.000
_cell.angle_alpha   90.00
_cell.angle_beta   90.00
_cell.angle_gamma   90.00
#
_symmetry.space_group_name_H-M   'P 1'
#
loop_
_entity.id
_entity.type
_entity.pdbx_description
1 polymer ?
#
loop_
_entity_poly.entity_id
_entity_poly.type
_entity_poly.pdbx_seq_one_letter_code
_entity_poly.pdbx_strand_id
1 'polypeptide(L)' 'TMSANETIIREFIAAWSNLDPVELVSYFTEDGTYNNMPSSAVSGRDNVQNFIAGFIRTWE' A
#
# COMPACT_ATOMS: atom_id res chain seq x y z
N THR A 1 -10.20 11.50 21.62
CA THR A 1 -8.95 10.74 21.41
C THR A 1 -9.05 10.07 20.06
N MET A 2 -7.97 10.04 19.27
CA MET A 2 -7.99 9.37 17.96
C MET A 2 -8.07 7.85 18.16
N SER A 3 -8.80 7.14 17.30
CA SER A 3 -8.87 5.67 17.37
C SER A 3 -7.60 5.04 16.78
N ALA A 4 -7.26 3.83 17.23
CA ALA A 4 -6.11 3.10 16.68
C ALA A 4 -6.23 2.89 15.16
N ASN A 5 -7.43 2.57 14.66
CA ASN A 5 -7.68 2.40 13.23
C ASN A 5 -7.47 3.70 12.45
N GLU A 6 -7.94 4.84 12.98
CA GLU A 6 -7.73 6.13 12.33
C GLU A 6 -6.23 6.48 12.25
N THR A 7 -5.48 6.23 13.32
CA THR A 7 -4.02 6.43 13.32
C THR A 7 -3.34 5.60 12.24
N ILE A 8 -3.63 4.30 12.15
CA ILE A 8 -3.05 3.39 11.14
C ILE A 8 -3.31 3.90 9.72
N ILE A 9 -4.54 4.32 9.41
CA ILE A 9 -4.90 4.80 8.07
C ILE A 9 -4.18 6.12 7.74
N ARG A 10 -4.04 7.03 8.70
CA ARG A 10 -3.30 8.29 8.50
C ARG A 10 -1.82 8.05 8.24
N GLU A 11 -1.21 7.13 8.97
CA GLU A 11 0.18 6.73 8.77
C GLU A 11 0.38 6.08 7.40
N PHE A 12 -0.50 5.15 7.00
CA PHE A 12 -0.46 4.52 5.67
C PHE A 12 -0.53 5.56 4.54
N ILE A 13 -1.44 6.55 4.64
CA ILE A 13 -1.56 7.62 3.63
C ILE A 13 -0.28 8.47 3.58
N ALA A 14 0.31 8.80 4.73
CA ALA A 14 1.53 9.59 4.78
C ALA A 14 2.73 8.86 4.15
N ALA A 15 2.85 7.55 4.39
CA ALA A 15 3.93 6.70 3.88
C ALA A 15 4.05 6.67 2.35
N TRP A 16 2.98 6.95 1.60
CA TRP A 16 3.04 7.04 0.14
C TRP A 16 4.05 8.05 -0.39
N SER A 17 4.39 9.08 0.39
CA SER A 17 5.40 10.08 0.00
C SER A 17 6.83 9.53 0.03
N ASN A 18 7.07 8.42 0.73
CA ASN A 18 8.39 7.80 0.84
C ASN A 18 8.75 6.95 -0.40
N LEU A 19 7.75 6.59 -1.22
CA LEU A 19 7.92 5.74 -2.40
C LEU A 19 8.63 4.41 -2.10
N ASP A 20 8.39 3.83 -0.93
CA ASP A 20 8.91 2.53 -0.52
C ASP A 20 7.79 1.47 -0.58
N PRO A 21 7.86 0.50 -1.51
CA PRO A 21 6.84 -0.53 -1.63
C PRO A 21 6.83 -1.50 -0.44
N VAL A 22 7.98 -1.72 0.22
CA VAL A 22 8.09 -2.60 1.40
C VAL A 22 7.42 -1.96 2.60
N GLU A 23 7.62 -0.65 2.80
CA GLU A 23 6.92 0.11 3.85
C GLU A 23 5.41 0.08 3.63
N LEU A 24 4.95 0.37 2.40
CA LEU A 24 3.53 0.44 2.08
C LEU A 24 2.80 -0.89 2.31
N VAL A 25 3.43 -2.02 1.99
CA VAL A 25 2.80 -3.34 2.24
C VAL A 25 2.86 -3.82 3.68
N SER A 26 3.65 -3.17 4.54
CA SER A 26 3.70 -3.50 5.98
C SER A 26 2.37 -3.26 6.69
N TYR A 27 1.51 -2.41 6.12
CA TYR A 27 0.15 -2.14 6.59
C TYR A 27 -0.88 -3.22 6.19
N PHE A 28 -0.48 -4.21 5.38
CA PHE A 28 -1.35 -5.28 4.91
C PHE A 28 -1.08 -6.59 5.67
N THR A 29 -2.14 -7.35 5.91
CA THR A 29 -2.03 -8.76 6.27
C THR A 29 -1.47 -9.56 5.09
N GLU A 30 -1.02 -10.80 5.34
CA GLU A 30 -0.49 -11.69 4.30
C GLU A 30 -1.47 -11.91 3.14
N ASP A 31 -2.77 -11.94 3.44
CA ASP A 31 -3.89 -12.12 2.52
C ASP A 31 -4.57 -10.81 2.08
N GLY A 32 -3.99 -9.65 2.41
CA GLY A 32 -4.58 -8.34 2.13
C GLY A 32 -4.76 -8.05 0.63
N THR A 33 -5.77 -7.23 0.32
CA THR A 33 -6.11 -6.82 -1.05
C THR A 33 -5.95 -5.32 -1.24
N TYR A 34 -5.25 -4.92 -2.30
CA TYR A 34 -5.20 -3.55 -2.78
C TYR A 34 -6.02 -3.39 -4.06
N ASN A 35 -6.95 -2.43 -4.08
CA ASN A 35 -7.80 -2.15 -5.23
C ASN A 35 -7.67 -0.68 -5.63
N ASN A 36 -6.87 -0.42 -6.65
CA ASN A 36 -6.66 0.91 -7.22
C ASN A 36 -7.26 0.99 -8.63
N MET A 37 -8.46 1.56 -8.73
CA MET A 37 -9.19 1.66 -9.99
C MET A 37 -8.47 2.58 -10.98
N PRO A 38 -8.40 2.24 -12.28
CA PRO A 38 -9.17 1.18 -12.96
C PRO A 38 -8.49 -0.21 -12.99
N SER A 39 -7.39 -0.42 -12.29
CA SER A 39 -6.72 -1.73 -12.26
C SER A 39 -7.59 -2.77 -11.54
N SER A 40 -7.42 -4.04 -11.89
CA SER A 40 -8.02 -5.14 -11.13
C SER A 40 -7.43 -5.20 -9.72
N ALA A 41 -8.24 -5.65 -8.76
CA ALA A 41 -7.79 -5.85 -7.39
C ALA A 41 -6.63 -6.88 -7.33
N VAL A 42 -5.62 -6.57 -6.52
CA VAL A 42 -4.43 -7.39 -6.30
C VAL A 42 -4.48 -7.93 -4.87
N SER A 43 -4.45 -9.25 -4.69
CA SER A 43 -4.53 -9.88 -3.36
C SER A 43 -3.26 -10.65 -3.03
N GLY A 44 -2.92 -10.70 -1.75
CA GLY A 44 -1.68 -11.29 -1.23
C GLY A 44 -0.59 -10.22 -1.12
N ARG A 45 0.03 -10.09 0.06
CA ARG A 45 0.97 -9.01 0.38
C ARG A 45 2.13 -8.91 -0.62
N ASP A 46 2.70 -10.04 -1.01
CA ASP A 46 3.80 -10.10 -1.98
C ASP A 46 3.37 -9.61 -3.37
N ASN A 47 2.13 -9.93 -3.79
CA ASN A 47 1.58 -9.45 -5.05
C ASN A 47 1.32 -7.95 -5.01
N VAL A 48 0.79 -7.44 -3.88
CA VAL A 48 0.57 -6.01 -3.65
C VAL A 48 1.89 -5.26 -3.70
N GLN A 49 2.97 -5.80 -3.11
CA GLN A 49 4.29 -5.18 -3.13
C GLN A 49 4.81 -5.02 -4.55
N ASN A 50 4.73 -6.10 -5.35
CA ASN A 50 5.15 -6.09 -6.74
C ASN A 50 4.34 -5.08 -7.57
N PHE A 51 3.02 -5.00 -7.35
CA PHE A 51 2.17 -4.01 -8.00
C PHE A 51 2.59 -2.58 -7.64
N ILE A 52 2.73 -2.28 -6.35
CA ILE A 52 3.09 -0.95 -5.86
C ILE A 52 4.48 -0.54 -6.36
N ALA A 53 5.46 -1.44 -6.33
CA ALA A 53 6.81 -1.18 -6.83
C ALA A 53 6.83 -0.74 -8.30
N GLY A 54 5.98 -1.35 -9.14
CA GLY A 54 5.79 -0.92 -10.53
C GLY A 54 5.04 0.42 -10.63
N PHE A 55 4.03 0.63 -9.79
CA PHE A 55 3.16 1.81 -9.80
C PHE A 55 3.89 3.10 -9.41
N ILE A 56 4.78 3.05 -8.43
CA ILE A 56 5.51 4.22 -7.90
C ILE A 56 6.81 4.52 -8.63
N ARG A 57 7.17 3.70 -9.64
CA ARG A 57 8.42 3.85 -10.39
C ARG A 57 8.45 5.21 -11.10
N THR A 58 9.60 5.87 -11.09
CA THR A 58 9.82 7.10 -11.87
C THR A 58 9.74 6.81 -13.36
N TRP A 59 9.24 7.78 -14.12
CA TRP A 59 9.27 7.75 -15.59
C TRP A 59 10.72 7.99 -16.05
N GLU A 60 11.25 7.11 -16.90
CA GLU A 60 12.53 7.30 -17.61
C GLU A 60 12.30 7.95 -18.98
#